data_AF-Q0RQN8-F1
#
_entry.id   AF-Q0RQN8-F1
#
_cell.length_a   1.000
_cell.length_b   1.000
_cell.length_c   1.000
_cell.angle_alpha   90.00
_cell.angle_beta   90.00
_cell.angle_gamma   90.00
#
_symmetry.space_group_name_H-M   'P 1'
#
loop_
_entity.id
_entity.type
_entity.pdbx_description
1 polymer ?
#
loop_
_entity_poly.entity_id
_entity_poly.type
_entity_poly.pdbx_seq_one_letter_code
_entity_poly.pdbx_strand_id
1 'polypeptide(L)'
;MRHAQPRQTLESAFDPRRNSFGFLRIGLAMVVFVQHGLAAGGFASAPTAQYDPAVLAVDCFFAISGFLITRSRVQVRSTPRFLWHRFLRVLPGFWMCLVVVAMVVAPLGWLHEHRTLAGYFGSHPHGPFTYLIANSLLVMRFYDIAGTPRQVPIAEVPGGPVAWDGSLWTLFWEALCYLGIAALGAYGLLRRRRAVVGGLTVAVWVVWVLRWLVPGRLPALLAGDLVGASVRLGSLFLAGALLFLYADRVPFSSRLALLAVALTAAGLLCPDGHTVISLPLAYVCVWAALRLPLWKIAARNDLSYGTYIYSAPVQQLLAVYGLHRLGLVAYFLACLAATTLLALASWRLVERPALGLKNRSLPGPGSRAIFARTRHRRRGSSVARVSAIPAQRRGGGERAAGADEDPAGHAVVGEQQQGEQDPQEEGDAVGGQHR
;
A
#
# COMPACT_ATOMS: atom_id res chain seq x y z
N MET A 1 -6.01 13.15 44.69
CA MET A 1 -6.65 12.61 43.46
C MET A 1 -5.68 12.82 42.30
N ARG A 2 -5.04 11.75 41.79
CA ARG A 2 -4.17 11.86 40.61
C ARG A 2 -5.09 12.08 39.40
N HIS A 3 -5.09 13.28 38.81
CA HIS A 3 -5.71 13.50 37.51
C HIS A 3 -5.08 12.52 36.52
N ALA A 4 -5.82 11.47 36.16
CA ALA A 4 -5.40 10.55 35.13
C ALA A 4 -5.31 11.37 33.83
N GLN A 5 -4.08 11.64 33.39
CA GLN A 5 -3.81 12.22 32.08
C GLN A 5 -4.67 11.48 31.05
N PRO A 6 -5.45 12.18 30.21
CA PRO A 6 -6.30 11.53 29.22
C PRO A 6 -5.43 10.61 28.37
N ARG A 7 -5.77 9.32 28.32
CA ARG A 7 -5.00 8.32 27.57
C ARG A 7 -4.92 8.78 26.12
N GLN A 8 -3.71 8.94 25.59
CA GLN A 8 -3.48 9.31 24.21
C GLN A 8 -4.15 8.27 23.29
N THR A 9 -4.94 8.74 22.33
CA THR A 9 -5.63 7.90 21.34
C THR A 9 -4.94 8.01 19.98
N LEU A 10 -5.24 7.08 19.07
CA LEU A 10 -4.72 7.15 17.69
C LEU A 10 -5.09 8.47 17.01
N GLU A 11 -6.30 8.99 17.24
CA GLU A 11 -6.72 10.28 16.68
C GLU A 11 -5.85 11.43 17.21
N SER A 12 -5.62 11.49 18.52
CA SER A 12 -4.79 12.55 19.13
C SER A 12 -3.31 12.47 18.74
N ALA A 13 -2.81 11.27 18.43
CA ALA A 13 -1.43 11.05 18.00
C ALA A 13 -1.23 11.28 16.49
N PHE A 14 -2.30 11.25 15.69
CA PHE A 14 -2.21 11.32 14.24
C PHE A 14 -2.01 12.78 13.76
N ASP A 15 -0.81 13.09 13.28
CA ASP A 15 -0.52 14.31 12.54
C ASP A 15 -0.49 14.04 11.02
N PRO A 16 -1.41 14.65 10.23
CA PRO A 16 -1.41 14.54 8.77
C PRO A 16 -0.08 14.92 8.08
N ARG A 17 0.72 15.79 8.69
CA ARG A 17 1.97 16.33 8.14
C ARG A 17 3.21 15.65 8.69
N ARG A 18 3.12 15.02 9.86
CA ARG A 18 4.24 14.36 10.56
C ARG A 18 3.90 12.90 10.86
N ASN A 19 3.86 12.10 9.80
CA ASN A 19 3.69 10.65 9.89
C ASN A 19 4.65 9.93 8.94
N SER A 20 4.96 8.68 9.26
CA SER A 20 5.90 7.83 8.54
C SER A 20 5.21 6.82 7.63
N PHE A 21 3.97 7.09 7.19
CA PHE A 21 3.28 6.22 6.23
C PHE A 21 4.05 6.11 4.90
N GLY A 22 4.66 7.20 4.43
CA GLY A 22 5.50 7.19 3.22
C GLY A 22 6.72 6.28 3.39
N PHE A 23 7.42 6.39 4.53
CA PHE A 23 8.55 5.53 4.88
C PHE A 23 8.15 4.05 4.93
N LEU A 24 7.05 3.71 5.64
CA LEU A 24 6.60 2.33 5.70
C LEU A 24 6.27 1.79 4.31
N ARG A 25 5.58 2.56 3.47
CA ARG A 25 5.25 2.12 2.09
C ARG A 25 6.49 1.81 1.26
N ILE A 26 7.53 2.64 1.31
CA ILE A 26 8.77 2.33 0.56
C ILE A 26 9.50 1.14 1.17
N GLY A 27 9.53 1.00 2.51
CA GLY A 27 10.10 -0.18 3.17
C GLY A 27 9.39 -1.47 2.77
N LEU A 28 8.06 -1.47 2.74
CA LEU A 28 7.26 -2.60 2.30
C LEU A 28 7.49 -2.92 0.81
N ALA A 29 7.58 -1.90 -0.05
CA ALA A 29 7.95 -2.10 -1.46
C ALA A 29 9.34 -2.72 -1.61
N MET A 30 10.29 -2.35 -0.75
CA MET A 30 11.63 -2.93 -0.72
C MET A 30 11.63 -4.38 -0.25
N VAL A 31 10.78 -4.77 0.71
CA VAL A 31 10.63 -6.17 1.11
C VAL A 31 10.14 -7.02 -0.06
N VAL A 32 9.11 -6.55 -0.79
CA VAL A 32 8.60 -7.21 -2.00
C VAL A 32 9.69 -7.29 -3.08
N PHE A 33 10.39 -6.18 -3.34
CA PHE A 33 11.52 -6.14 -4.27
C PHE A 33 12.57 -7.19 -3.93
N VAL A 34 12.96 -7.31 -2.66
CA VAL A 34 14.00 -8.26 -2.25
C VAL A 34 13.55 -9.70 -2.46
N GLN A 35 12.37 -10.07 -1.98
CA GLN A 35 11.86 -11.43 -2.09
C GLN A 35 11.64 -11.84 -3.55
N HIS A 36 11.04 -10.97 -4.37
CA HIS A 36 10.89 -11.22 -5.80
C HIS A 36 12.25 -11.28 -6.52
N GLY A 37 13.24 -10.49 -6.09
CA GLY A 37 14.59 -10.56 -6.65
C GLY A 37 15.32 -11.85 -6.30
N LEU A 38 15.16 -12.35 -5.06
CA LEU A 38 15.70 -13.65 -4.66
C LEU A 38 15.09 -14.77 -5.51
N ALA A 39 13.78 -14.72 -5.71
CA ALA A 39 13.04 -15.64 -6.54
C ALA A 39 13.50 -15.54 -8.02
N ALA A 40 13.36 -14.38 -8.66
CA ALA A 40 13.69 -14.17 -10.07
C ALA A 40 15.16 -14.49 -10.41
N GLY A 41 16.09 -14.26 -9.48
CA GLY A 41 17.50 -14.59 -9.64
C GLY A 41 17.87 -16.04 -9.33
N GLY A 42 16.94 -16.87 -8.85
CA GLY A 42 17.21 -18.26 -8.46
C GLY A 42 18.02 -18.40 -7.17
N PHE A 43 18.03 -17.37 -6.32
CA PHE A 43 18.75 -17.35 -5.04
C PHE A 43 17.88 -17.77 -3.86
N ALA A 44 16.56 -17.86 -4.05
CA ALA A 44 15.65 -18.33 -3.02
C ALA A 44 15.95 -19.79 -2.69
N SER A 45 16.27 -20.08 -1.42
CA SER A 45 16.30 -21.44 -0.90
C SER A 45 14.89 -22.04 -0.87
N ALA A 46 14.77 -23.36 -0.75
CA ALA A 46 13.50 -24.01 -0.46
C ALA A 46 12.80 -23.28 0.71
N PRO A 47 11.47 -23.07 0.68
CA PRO A 47 10.79 -22.25 1.66
C PRO A 47 11.03 -22.78 3.09
N THR A 48 11.97 -22.15 3.80
CA THR A 48 12.33 -22.50 5.19
C THR A 48 11.39 -21.84 6.20
N ALA A 49 10.75 -20.74 5.80
CA ALA A 49 9.72 -20.08 6.59
C ALA A 49 8.34 -20.56 6.15
N GLN A 50 7.48 -20.81 7.13
CA GLN A 50 6.05 -21.12 6.92
C GLN A 50 5.28 -19.96 6.27
N TYR A 51 5.89 -18.77 6.19
CA TYR A 51 5.25 -17.55 5.72
C TYR A 51 6.19 -16.69 4.85
N ASP A 52 5.69 -16.25 3.70
CA ASP A 52 6.43 -15.41 2.74
C ASP A 52 6.45 -13.92 3.18
N PRO A 53 7.63 -13.30 3.38
CA PRO A 53 7.74 -11.88 3.73
C PRO A 53 7.11 -10.92 2.69
N ALA A 54 7.11 -11.27 1.40
CA ALA A 54 6.46 -10.46 0.36
C ALA A 54 4.93 -10.43 0.56
N VAL A 55 4.35 -11.58 0.91
CA VAL A 55 2.93 -11.74 1.26
C VAL A 55 2.59 -10.87 2.48
N LEU A 56 3.44 -10.87 3.52
CA LEU A 56 3.25 -10.01 4.70
C LEU A 56 3.31 -8.51 4.34
N ALA A 57 4.23 -8.15 3.44
CA ALA A 57 4.39 -6.77 3.02
C ALA A 57 3.14 -6.26 2.28
N VAL A 58 2.56 -7.09 1.41
CA VAL A 58 1.26 -6.81 0.76
C VAL A 58 0.15 -6.68 1.80
N ASP A 59 0.12 -7.55 2.81
CA ASP A 59 -0.88 -7.46 3.89
C ASP A 59 -0.80 -6.13 4.64
N CYS A 60 0.42 -5.66 4.92
CA CYS A 60 0.66 -4.35 5.52
C CYS A 60 0.20 -3.20 4.62
N PHE A 61 0.42 -3.29 3.29
CA PHE A 61 -0.07 -2.29 2.34
C PHE A 61 -1.60 -2.17 2.40
N PHE A 62 -2.32 -3.29 2.43
CA PHE A 62 -3.79 -3.29 2.53
C PHE A 62 -4.27 -2.69 3.86
N ALA A 63 -3.62 -3.03 4.97
CA ALA A 63 -3.94 -2.46 6.27
C ALA A 63 -3.71 -0.94 6.32
N ILE A 64 -2.58 -0.45 5.81
CA ILE A 64 -2.28 0.99 5.69
C ILE A 64 -3.30 1.68 4.77
N SER A 65 -3.59 1.10 3.61
CA SER A 65 -4.57 1.62 2.67
C SER A 65 -5.96 1.72 3.30
N GLY A 66 -6.40 0.71 4.06
CA GLY A 66 -7.66 0.74 4.80
C GLY A 66 -7.85 1.98 5.68
N PHE A 67 -6.81 2.33 6.43
CA PHE A 67 -6.78 3.50 7.30
C PHE A 67 -6.82 4.81 6.50
N LEU A 68 -5.91 4.97 5.53
CA LEU A 68 -5.74 6.22 4.77
C LEU A 68 -6.88 6.50 3.79
N ILE A 69 -7.45 5.46 3.18
CA ILE A 69 -8.50 5.59 2.17
C ILE A 69 -9.84 5.90 2.82
N THR A 70 -10.17 5.22 3.93
CA THR A 70 -11.35 5.56 4.73
C THR A 70 -11.28 7.01 5.21
N ARG A 71 -10.11 7.46 5.68
CA ARG A 71 -9.86 8.87 6.02
C ARG A 71 -10.10 9.81 4.84
N SER A 72 -9.53 9.49 3.68
CA SER A 72 -9.71 10.30 2.48
C SER A 72 -11.19 10.43 2.08
N ARG A 73 -12.00 9.37 2.24
CA ARG A 73 -13.43 9.41 1.92
C ARG A 73 -14.23 10.26 2.92
N VAL A 74 -13.88 10.23 4.21
CA VAL A 74 -14.51 11.08 5.23
C VAL A 74 -14.23 12.57 4.96
N GLN A 75 -13.04 12.89 4.46
CA GLN A 75 -12.67 14.27 4.10
C GLN A 75 -13.31 14.71 2.77
N VAL A 76 -13.31 13.85 1.75
CA VAL A 76 -13.87 14.16 0.42
C VAL A 76 -15.30 13.66 0.33
N ARG A 77 -16.29 14.57 0.50
CA ARG A 77 -17.71 14.19 0.55
C ARG A 77 -18.29 13.71 -0.78
N SER A 78 -17.76 14.17 -1.91
CA SER A 78 -18.22 13.79 -3.26
C SER A 78 -17.64 12.44 -3.70
N THR A 79 -18.49 11.45 -3.97
CA THR A 79 -18.06 10.12 -4.46
C THR A 79 -17.31 10.21 -5.80
N PRO A 80 -17.78 10.96 -6.83
CA PRO A 80 -17.05 11.10 -8.08
C PRO A 80 -15.65 11.70 -7.88
N ARG A 81 -15.51 12.71 -7.02
CA ARG A 81 -14.21 13.32 -6.71
C ARG A 81 -13.28 12.34 -5.98
N PHE A 82 -13.82 11.57 -5.04
CA PHE A 82 -13.07 10.52 -4.36
C PHE A 82 -12.53 9.49 -5.36
N LEU A 83 -13.39 8.96 -6.24
CA LEU A 83 -13.00 8.00 -7.27
C LEU A 83 -11.97 8.58 -8.24
N TRP A 84 -12.13 9.85 -8.64
CA TRP A 84 -11.14 10.54 -9.47
C TRP A 84 -9.75 10.62 -8.83
N HIS A 85 -9.68 10.91 -7.52
CA HIS A 85 -8.40 10.92 -6.80
C HIS A 85 -7.75 9.53 -6.75
N ARG A 86 -8.54 8.46 -6.71
CA ARG A 86 -8.05 7.07 -6.74
C ARG A 86 -7.63 6.64 -8.14
N PHE A 87 -8.43 6.99 -9.15
CA PHE A 87 -8.11 6.80 -10.56
C PHE A 87 -6.74 7.39 -10.89
N LEU A 88 -6.53 8.67 -10.58
CA LEU A 88 -5.25 9.37 -10.84
C LEU A 88 -4.06 8.79 -10.07
N ARG A 89 -4.30 8.02 -9.00
CA ARG A 89 -3.26 7.43 -8.16
C ARG A 89 -2.76 6.07 -8.66
N VAL A 90 -3.62 5.30 -9.32
CA VAL A 90 -3.34 3.90 -9.70
C VAL A 90 -3.20 3.77 -11.22
N LEU A 91 -4.25 4.14 -11.96
CA LEU A 91 -4.39 3.76 -13.38
C LEU A 91 -3.34 4.36 -14.32
N PRO A 92 -2.98 5.66 -14.25
CA PRO A 92 -1.97 6.22 -15.15
C PRO A 92 -0.61 5.52 -15.05
N GLY A 93 -0.12 5.28 -13.83
CA GLY A 93 1.15 4.58 -13.63
C GLY A 93 1.07 3.10 -13.99
N PHE A 94 -0.07 2.45 -13.73
CA PHE A 94 -0.32 1.06 -14.14
C PHE A 94 -0.29 0.91 -15.66
N TRP A 95 -1.01 1.75 -16.41
CA TRP A 95 -1.02 1.69 -17.87
C TRP A 95 0.37 1.97 -18.46
N MET A 96 1.10 2.93 -17.91
CA MET A 96 2.47 3.18 -18.34
C MET A 96 3.36 1.94 -18.09
N CYS A 97 3.19 1.27 -16.95
CA CYS A 97 3.91 0.03 -16.66
C CYS A 97 3.60 -1.05 -17.71
N LEU A 98 2.32 -1.30 -18.01
CA LEU A 98 1.92 -2.27 -19.03
C LEU A 98 2.55 -1.93 -20.41
N VAL A 99 2.58 -0.65 -20.78
CA VAL A 99 3.22 -0.19 -22.02
C VAL A 99 4.73 -0.44 -22.00
N VAL A 100 5.42 -0.10 -20.90
CA VAL A 100 6.86 -0.37 -20.76
C VAL A 100 7.14 -1.87 -20.85
N VAL A 101 6.32 -2.72 -20.21
CA VAL A 101 6.47 -4.17 -20.28
C VAL A 101 6.28 -4.66 -21.72
N ALA A 102 5.18 -4.29 -22.37
CA ALA A 102 4.82 -4.80 -23.69
C ALA A 102 5.69 -4.24 -24.83
N MET A 103 6.21 -3.02 -24.69
CA MET A 103 6.90 -2.29 -25.77
C MET A 103 8.40 -2.12 -25.53
N VAL A 104 8.92 -2.46 -24.35
CA VAL A 104 10.35 -2.36 -24.04
C VAL A 104 10.88 -3.65 -23.42
N VAL A 105 10.32 -4.08 -22.29
CA VAL A 105 10.86 -5.23 -21.53
C VAL A 105 10.73 -6.54 -22.31
N ALA A 106 9.50 -6.89 -22.71
CA ALA A 106 9.23 -8.13 -23.42
C ALA A 106 9.88 -8.19 -24.83
N PRO A 107 9.90 -7.11 -25.65
CA PRO A 107 10.67 -7.10 -26.89
C PRO A 107 12.17 -7.33 -26.69
N LEU A 108 12.76 -6.78 -25.62
CA LEU A 108 14.17 -7.01 -25.30
C LEU A 108 14.44 -8.46 -24.88
N GLY A 109 13.49 -9.09 -24.19
CA GLY A 109 13.53 -10.53 -23.89
C GLY A 109 13.39 -11.38 -25.15
N TRP A 110 12.41 -11.06 -26.00
CA TRP A 110 12.18 -11.73 -27.28
C TRP A 110 13.41 -11.63 -28.20
N LEU A 111 14.01 -10.44 -28.32
CA LEU A 111 15.20 -10.20 -29.13
C LEU A 111 16.40 -11.01 -28.63
N HIS A 112 16.55 -11.16 -27.31
CA HIS A 112 17.60 -11.97 -26.72
C HIS A 112 17.47 -13.45 -27.14
N GLU A 113 16.25 -13.98 -27.10
CA GLU A 113 15.95 -15.37 -27.43
C GLU A 113 16.00 -15.65 -28.94
N HIS A 114 15.30 -14.85 -29.74
CA HIS A 114 15.06 -15.14 -31.16
C HIS A 114 16.06 -14.43 -32.09
N ARG A 115 16.91 -13.53 -31.57
CA ARG A 115 17.86 -12.70 -32.35
C ARG A 115 17.23 -11.79 -33.40
N THR A 116 15.90 -11.65 -33.38
CA THR A 116 15.10 -10.78 -34.24
C THR A 116 13.83 -10.34 -33.52
N LEU A 117 13.25 -9.22 -33.92
CA LEU A 117 11.90 -8.78 -33.49
C LEU A 117 10.80 -9.26 -34.44
N ALA A 118 11.16 -9.95 -35.53
CA ALA A 118 10.20 -10.51 -36.46
C ALA A 118 9.24 -11.45 -35.73
N GLY A 119 7.94 -11.29 -35.98
CA GLY A 119 6.89 -12.09 -35.35
C GLY A 119 6.41 -11.60 -33.98
N TYR A 120 7.15 -10.74 -33.27
CA TYR A 120 6.76 -10.29 -31.93
C TYR A 120 5.41 -9.56 -31.91
N PHE A 121 5.26 -8.53 -32.75
CA PHE A 121 4.02 -7.72 -32.78
C PHE A 121 2.82 -8.45 -33.39
N GLY A 122 3.06 -9.53 -34.15
CA GLY A 122 2.03 -10.39 -34.74
C GLY A 122 1.78 -11.68 -33.95
N SER A 123 2.44 -11.85 -32.80
CA SER A 123 2.31 -13.07 -32.00
C SER A 123 0.89 -13.23 -31.45
N HIS A 124 0.37 -14.46 -31.52
CA HIS A 124 -0.98 -14.81 -31.09
C HIS A 124 -0.91 -16.17 -30.37
N PRO A 125 -1.71 -16.43 -29.30
CA PRO A 125 -2.76 -15.57 -28.73
C PRO A 125 -2.29 -14.46 -27.80
N HIS A 126 -1.11 -14.56 -27.18
CA HIS A 126 -0.67 -13.65 -26.10
C HIS A 126 0.28 -12.54 -26.57
N GLY A 127 -0.01 -11.91 -27.71
CA GLY A 127 0.82 -10.81 -28.23
C GLY A 127 0.80 -9.53 -27.38
N PRO A 128 1.70 -8.57 -27.65
CA PRO A 128 1.85 -7.36 -26.84
C PRO A 128 0.57 -6.52 -26.77
N PHE A 129 -0.18 -6.41 -27.87
CA PHE A 129 -1.44 -5.66 -27.88
C PHE A 129 -2.55 -6.36 -27.08
N THR A 130 -2.63 -7.70 -27.17
CA THR A 130 -3.56 -8.50 -26.39
C THR A 130 -3.26 -8.35 -24.89
N TYR A 131 -1.98 -8.39 -24.50
CA TYR A 131 -1.56 -8.15 -23.11
C TYR A 131 -2.04 -6.77 -22.60
N LEU A 132 -1.84 -5.71 -23.38
CA LEU A 132 -2.28 -4.36 -23.00
C LEU A 132 -3.80 -4.28 -22.80
N ILE A 133 -4.57 -4.79 -23.76
CA ILE A 133 -6.03 -4.67 -23.74
C ILE A 133 -6.62 -5.53 -22.62
N ALA A 134 -6.19 -6.79 -22.52
CA ALA A 134 -6.74 -7.75 -21.57
C ALA A 134 -6.46 -7.39 -20.11
N ASN A 135 -5.33 -6.74 -19.83
CA ASN A 135 -4.92 -6.35 -18.48
C ASN A 135 -5.30 -4.89 -18.14
N SER A 136 -5.80 -4.10 -19.09
CA SER A 136 -6.05 -2.65 -18.95
C SER A 136 -6.95 -2.24 -17.77
N LEU A 137 -7.83 -3.15 -17.31
CA LEU A 137 -8.77 -2.94 -16.22
C LEU A 137 -8.29 -3.53 -14.87
N LEU A 138 -6.97 -3.60 -14.66
CA LEU A 138 -6.30 -4.14 -13.45
C LEU A 138 -6.47 -5.65 -13.23
N VAL A 139 -7.38 -6.30 -13.95
CA VAL A 139 -7.54 -7.76 -13.93
C VAL A 139 -6.43 -8.38 -14.78
N MET A 140 -5.40 -8.91 -14.12
CA MET A 140 -4.31 -9.61 -14.79
C MET A 140 -4.81 -10.95 -15.35
N ARG A 141 -5.04 -10.98 -16.66
CA ARG A 141 -5.48 -12.16 -17.43
C ARG A 141 -4.30 -12.86 -18.10
N PHE A 142 -3.31 -12.09 -18.56
CA PHE A 142 -2.09 -12.59 -19.15
C PHE A 142 -0.89 -12.08 -18.36
N TYR A 143 0.04 -12.97 -18.07
CA TYR A 143 1.26 -12.67 -17.32
C TYR A 143 2.51 -12.75 -18.20
N ASP A 144 2.47 -13.57 -19.25
CA ASP A 144 3.46 -13.65 -20.31
C ASP A 144 3.12 -12.69 -21.47
N ILE A 145 4.10 -12.47 -22.34
CA ILE A 145 3.88 -11.87 -23.66
C ILE A 145 4.60 -12.74 -24.69
N ALA A 146 3.85 -13.24 -25.66
CA ALA A 146 4.35 -14.15 -26.69
C ALA A 146 5.09 -15.39 -26.12
N GLY A 147 4.69 -15.88 -24.95
CA GLY A 147 5.36 -16.99 -24.27
C GLY A 147 6.72 -16.65 -23.64
N THR A 148 7.03 -15.36 -23.47
CA THR A 148 8.22 -14.84 -22.76
C THR A 148 7.82 -14.27 -21.38
N PRO A 149 8.73 -14.19 -20.38
CA PRO A 149 10.16 -14.52 -20.44
C PRO A 149 10.44 -16.02 -20.53
N ARG A 150 11.64 -16.38 -20.98
CA ARG A 150 12.16 -17.76 -21.00
C ARG A 150 13.59 -17.76 -20.47
N GLN A 151 14.08 -18.94 -20.09
CA GLN A 151 15.45 -19.14 -19.58
C GLN A 151 15.77 -18.34 -18.32
N VAL A 152 14.75 -17.98 -17.54
CA VAL A 152 14.88 -17.37 -16.22
C VAL A 152 14.92 -18.46 -15.14
N PRO A 153 15.66 -18.26 -14.03
CA PRO A 153 15.78 -19.25 -12.95
C PRO A 153 14.44 -19.72 -12.38
N ILE A 154 13.45 -18.84 -12.33
CA ILE A 154 12.07 -19.22 -12.00
C ILE A 154 11.20 -19.01 -13.23
N ALA A 155 10.87 -20.12 -13.88
CA ALA A 155 9.94 -20.16 -15.00
C ALA A 155 8.46 -20.07 -14.56
N GLU A 156 8.14 -20.29 -13.29
CA GLU A 156 6.74 -20.42 -12.86
C GLU A 156 6.47 -19.63 -11.57
N VAL A 157 5.40 -18.85 -11.56
CA VAL A 157 4.73 -18.48 -10.29
C VAL A 157 4.32 -19.81 -9.64
N PRO A 158 4.33 -19.99 -8.30
CA PRO A 158 3.86 -21.24 -7.70
C PRO A 158 2.44 -21.61 -8.23
N GLY A 159 2.38 -22.60 -9.14
CA GLY A 159 1.15 -23.03 -9.83
C GLY A 159 0.65 -22.18 -11.01
N GLY A 160 1.46 -21.27 -11.59
CA GLY A 160 1.05 -20.39 -12.69
C GLY A 160 2.13 -20.16 -13.78
N PRO A 161 1.75 -19.65 -14.97
CA PRO A 161 2.66 -19.46 -16.09
C PRO A 161 3.75 -18.41 -15.81
N VAL A 162 4.81 -18.40 -16.62
CA VAL A 162 5.90 -17.40 -16.54
C VAL A 162 5.31 -15.99 -16.61
N ALA A 163 5.79 -15.08 -15.74
CA ALA A 163 5.26 -13.73 -15.63
C ALA A 163 6.35 -12.66 -15.78
N TRP A 164 6.16 -11.70 -16.68
CA TRP A 164 6.95 -10.47 -16.69
C TRP A 164 6.69 -9.62 -15.45
N ASP A 165 5.43 -9.56 -15.01
CA ASP A 165 5.06 -8.85 -13.80
C ASP A 165 3.92 -9.56 -13.07
N GLY A 166 4.30 -10.53 -12.25
CA GLY A 166 3.39 -11.29 -11.39
C GLY A 166 2.81 -10.45 -10.25
N SER A 167 3.35 -9.26 -9.96
CA SER A 167 3.00 -8.49 -8.75
C SER A 167 1.74 -7.62 -8.91
N LEU A 168 1.33 -7.33 -10.14
CA LEU A 168 0.24 -6.39 -10.45
C LEU A 168 -1.15 -6.87 -10.01
N TRP A 169 -1.35 -8.17 -9.82
CA TRP A 169 -2.66 -8.74 -9.49
C TRP A 169 -3.30 -8.15 -8.22
N THR A 170 -2.48 -7.70 -7.26
CA THR A 170 -2.97 -7.12 -6.00
C THR A 170 -3.67 -5.77 -6.21
N LEU A 171 -3.33 -5.03 -7.28
CA LEU A 171 -3.91 -3.72 -7.58
C LEU A 171 -5.40 -3.79 -7.90
N PHE A 172 -5.86 -4.90 -8.49
CA PHE A 172 -7.28 -5.16 -8.70
C PHE A 172 -8.04 -5.15 -7.38
N TRP A 173 -7.52 -5.86 -6.38
CA TRP A 173 -8.13 -5.95 -5.05
C TRP A 173 -8.11 -4.60 -4.32
N GLU A 174 -7.03 -3.83 -4.48
CA GLU A 174 -6.97 -2.47 -3.92
C GLU A 174 -8.04 -1.57 -4.55
N ALA A 175 -8.21 -1.62 -5.88
CA ALA A 175 -9.25 -0.88 -6.59
C ALA A 175 -10.67 -1.31 -6.16
N LEU A 176 -10.92 -2.60 -5.94
CA LEU A 176 -12.18 -3.10 -5.39
C LEU A 176 -12.47 -2.54 -3.99
N CYS A 177 -11.47 -2.50 -3.11
CA CYS A 177 -11.62 -1.87 -1.79
C CYS A 177 -12.00 -0.38 -1.91
N TYR A 178 -11.41 0.34 -2.88
CA TYR A 178 -11.74 1.73 -3.14
C TYR A 178 -13.19 1.90 -3.61
N LEU A 179 -13.63 1.04 -4.54
CA LEU A 179 -15.02 1.00 -5.00
C LEU A 179 -15.99 0.66 -3.87
N GLY A 180 -15.65 -0.27 -2.98
CA GLY A 180 -16.42 -0.61 -1.79
C GLY A 180 -16.64 0.60 -0.88
N ILE A 181 -15.57 1.33 -0.53
CA ILE A 181 -15.67 2.57 0.27
C ILE A 181 -16.46 3.67 -0.47
N ALA A 182 -16.30 3.76 -1.79
CA ALA A 182 -17.07 4.70 -2.62
C ALA A 182 -18.57 4.40 -2.59
N ALA A 183 -18.95 3.13 -2.74
CA ALA A 183 -20.32 2.65 -2.67
C ALA A 183 -20.94 2.94 -1.30
N LEU A 184 -20.27 2.54 -0.21
CA LEU A 184 -20.71 2.84 1.15
C LEU A 184 -20.95 4.35 1.38
N GLY A 185 -20.10 5.19 0.78
CA GLY A 185 -20.27 6.63 0.83
C GLY A 185 -21.38 7.18 -0.05
N ALA A 186 -21.64 6.58 -1.22
CA ALA A 186 -22.71 7.00 -2.13
C ALA A 186 -24.11 6.70 -1.55
N TYR A 187 -24.30 5.52 -0.96
CA TYR A 187 -25.56 5.12 -0.35
C TYR A 187 -25.82 5.77 1.03
N GLY A 188 -24.96 6.69 1.48
CA GLY A 188 -25.12 7.36 2.78
C GLY A 188 -24.93 6.44 4.00
N LEU A 189 -24.57 5.17 3.78
CA LEU A 189 -24.28 4.19 4.84
C LEU A 189 -23.11 4.62 5.73
N LEU A 190 -22.26 5.54 5.24
CA LEU A 190 -21.23 6.18 6.07
C LEU A 190 -21.78 7.03 7.23
N ARG A 191 -23.08 7.37 7.27
CA ARG A 191 -23.70 7.94 8.49
C ARG A 191 -23.64 6.97 9.67
N ARG A 192 -23.74 5.66 9.39
CA ARG A 192 -23.56 4.56 10.35
C ARG A 192 -22.24 3.83 10.12
N ARG A 193 -21.21 4.53 9.59
CA ARG A 193 -19.91 3.97 9.16
C ARG A 193 -19.30 2.95 10.13
N ARG A 194 -19.35 3.24 11.43
CA ARG A 194 -18.83 2.39 12.50
C ARG A 194 -19.53 1.02 12.56
N ALA A 195 -20.86 1.01 12.50
CA ALA A 195 -21.65 -0.22 12.52
C ALA A 195 -21.55 -0.98 11.19
N VAL A 196 -21.60 -0.28 10.06
CA VAL A 196 -21.55 -0.92 8.74
C VAL A 196 -20.19 -1.56 8.47
N VAL A 197 -19.10 -0.82 8.68
CA VAL A 197 -17.74 -1.37 8.48
C VAL A 197 -17.44 -2.43 9.55
N GLY A 198 -17.92 -2.26 10.78
CA GLY A 198 -17.84 -3.29 11.82
C GLY A 198 -18.55 -4.58 11.42
N GLY A 199 -19.80 -4.49 11.00
CA GLY A 199 -20.59 -5.62 10.53
C GLY A 199 -19.97 -6.31 9.30
N LEU A 200 -19.46 -5.53 8.34
CA LEU A 200 -18.75 -6.09 7.19
C LEU A 200 -17.46 -6.81 7.58
N THR A 201 -16.70 -6.26 8.54
CA THR A 201 -15.49 -6.91 9.05
C THR A 201 -15.83 -8.24 9.71
N VAL A 202 -16.87 -8.26 10.57
CA VAL A 202 -17.36 -9.49 11.19
C VAL A 202 -17.84 -10.49 10.14
N ALA A 203 -18.59 -10.05 9.12
CA ALA A 203 -19.07 -10.92 8.06
C ALA A 203 -17.91 -11.56 7.26
N VAL A 204 -16.91 -10.77 6.87
CA VAL A 204 -15.71 -11.29 6.18
C VAL A 204 -14.93 -12.26 7.08
N TRP A 205 -14.80 -11.94 8.36
CA TRP A 205 -14.15 -12.81 9.34
C TRP A 205 -14.91 -14.14 9.51
N VAL A 206 -16.24 -14.11 9.59
CA VAL A 206 -17.08 -15.31 9.65
C VAL A 206 -16.91 -16.17 8.40
N VAL A 207 -16.97 -15.59 7.20
CA VAL A 207 -16.75 -16.33 5.94
C VAL A 207 -15.39 -17.02 5.98
N TRP A 208 -14.39 -16.37 6.55
CA TRP A 208 -13.07 -16.96 6.65
C TRP A 208 -12.96 -18.12 7.64
N VAL A 209 -13.51 -17.94 8.84
CA VAL A 209 -13.57 -18.98 9.86
C VAL A 209 -14.33 -20.20 9.32
N LEU A 210 -15.42 -19.98 8.56
CA LEU A 210 -16.15 -21.06 7.91
C LEU A 210 -15.30 -21.80 6.86
N ARG A 211 -14.47 -21.08 6.09
CA ARG A 211 -13.52 -21.70 5.14
C ARG A 211 -12.48 -22.56 5.84
N TRP A 212 -12.05 -22.15 7.02
CA TRP A 212 -11.04 -22.87 7.80
C TRP A 212 -11.63 -24.06 8.56
N LEU A 213 -12.79 -23.91 9.19
CA LEU A 213 -13.42 -24.96 10.01
C LEU A 213 -14.04 -26.09 9.18
N VAL A 214 -14.50 -25.80 7.97
CA VAL A 214 -15.26 -26.76 7.16
C VAL A 214 -14.73 -26.84 5.72
N PRO A 215 -13.43 -27.16 5.53
CA PRO A 215 -12.86 -27.29 4.20
C PRO A 215 -13.63 -28.37 3.43
N GLY A 216 -14.07 -28.04 2.20
CA GLY A 216 -14.77 -28.97 1.31
C GLY A 216 -16.29 -29.11 1.49
N ARG A 217 -16.91 -28.53 2.54
CA ARG A 217 -18.39 -28.47 2.65
C ARG A 217 -18.98 -27.12 2.24
N LEU A 218 -18.14 -26.14 1.97
CA LEU A 218 -18.59 -24.88 1.43
C LEU A 218 -19.00 -25.05 -0.03
N PRO A 219 -20.08 -24.36 -0.48
CA PRO A 219 -20.39 -24.26 -1.89
C PRO A 219 -19.15 -23.80 -2.68
N ALA A 220 -18.96 -24.30 -3.90
CA ALA A 220 -17.81 -23.95 -4.75
C ALA A 220 -17.61 -22.42 -4.88
N LEU A 221 -18.72 -21.67 -4.88
CA LEU A 221 -18.73 -20.21 -4.87
C LEU A 221 -17.93 -19.58 -3.71
N LEU A 222 -17.92 -20.20 -2.53
CA LEU A 222 -17.24 -19.69 -1.33
C LEU A 222 -15.87 -20.34 -1.09
N ALA A 223 -15.58 -21.47 -1.75
CA ALA A 223 -14.33 -22.21 -1.60
C ALA A 223 -13.20 -21.70 -2.53
N GLY A 224 -13.53 -21.06 -3.65
CA GLY A 224 -12.54 -20.68 -4.67
C GLY A 224 -11.46 -19.68 -4.20
N ASP A 225 -10.32 -19.67 -4.91
CA ASP A 225 -9.14 -18.86 -4.60
C ASP A 225 -9.39 -17.35 -4.66
N LEU A 226 -10.23 -16.91 -5.59
CA LEU A 226 -10.67 -15.51 -5.68
C LEU A 226 -11.33 -15.05 -4.37
N VAL A 227 -12.18 -15.90 -3.77
CA VAL A 227 -12.81 -15.60 -2.48
C VAL A 227 -11.77 -15.64 -1.37
N GLY A 228 -10.78 -16.54 -1.43
CA GLY A 228 -9.69 -16.60 -0.46
C GLY A 228 -8.89 -15.29 -0.44
N ALA A 229 -8.47 -14.82 -1.62
CA ALA A 229 -7.81 -13.54 -1.79
C ALA A 229 -8.69 -12.37 -1.33
N SER A 230 -9.98 -12.37 -1.70
CA SER A 230 -10.95 -11.34 -1.29
C SER A 230 -11.04 -11.23 0.23
N VAL A 231 -11.16 -12.37 0.91
CA VAL A 231 -11.34 -12.44 2.36
C VAL A 231 -10.08 -12.00 3.08
N ARG A 232 -8.90 -12.50 2.66
CA ARG A 232 -7.61 -12.09 3.25
C ARG A 232 -7.41 -10.58 3.08
N LEU A 233 -7.32 -10.09 1.84
CA LEU A 233 -6.98 -8.70 1.55
C LEU A 233 -8.08 -7.73 2.03
N GLY A 234 -9.34 -8.13 1.88
CA GLY A 234 -10.50 -7.38 2.37
C GLY A 234 -10.49 -7.25 3.89
N SER A 235 -10.18 -8.32 4.64
CA SER A 235 -10.14 -8.26 6.11
C SER A 235 -9.07 -7.29 6.63
N LEU A 236 -7.89 -7.26 6.00
CA LEU A 236 -6.79 -6.35 6.35
C LEU A 236 -7.16 -4.90 6.06
N PHE A 237 -7.74 -4.64 4.88
CA PHE A 237 -8.23 -3.31 4.53
C PHE A 237 -9.32 -2.84 5.50
N LEU A 238 -10.27 -3.72 5.83
CA LEU A 238 -11.35 -3.40 6.78
C LEU A 238 -10.82 -3.18 8.19
N ALA A 239 -9.82 -3.94 8.64
CA ALA A 239 -9.15 -3.72 9.92
C ALA A 239 -8.51 -2.32 9.99
N GLY A 240 -7.77 -1.91 8.95
CA GLY A 240 -7.24 -0.56 8.84
C GLY A 240 -8.34 0.52 8.84
N ALA A 241 -9.44 0.27 8.12
CA ALA A 241 -10.60 1.15 8.10
C ALA A 241 -11.26 1.29 9.48
N LEU A 242 -11.40 0.19 10.23
CA LEU A 242 -11.92 0.19 11.59
C LEU A 242 -11.05 0.99 12.54
N LEU A 243 -9.72 0.81 12.49
CA LEU A 243 -8.80 1.58 13.32
C LEU A 243 -8.94 3.09 13.08
N PHE A 244 -9.18 3.51 11.83
CA PHE A 244 -9.48 4.91 11.53
C PHE A 244 -10.84 5.35 12.10
N LEU A 245 -11.90 4.55 11.91
CA LEU A 245 -13.26 4.91 12.34
C LEU A 245 -13.45 4.97 13.87
N TYR A 246 -12.62 4.23 14.60
CA TYR A 246 -12.57 4.20 16.06
C TYR A 246 -11.27 4.82 16.61
N ALA A 247 -10.57 5.63 15.81
CA ALA A 247 -9.30 6.26 16.23
C ALA A 247 -9.43 7.12 17.49
N ASP A 248 -10.64 7.63 17.77
CA ASP A 248 -11.02 8.38 18.97
C ASP A 248 -11.09 7.52 20.24
N ARG A 249 -11.21 6.19 20.09
CA ARG A 249 -11.34 5.22 21.19
C ARG A 249 -10.13 4.31 21.34
N VAL A 250 -9.41 4.06 20.25
CA VAL A 250 -8.26 3.16 20.26
C VAL A 250 -7.07 3.83 20.95
N PRO A 251 -6.52 3.25 22.04
CA PRO A 251 -5.36 3.81 22.72
C PRO A 251 -4.12 3.79 21.82
N PHE A 252 -3.34 4.86 21.84
CA PHE A 252 -1.99 4.89 21.29
C PHE A 252 -1.00 4.47 22.38
N SER A 253 -0.69 3.17 22.44
CA SER A 253 0.09 2.57 23.54
C SER A 253 1.14 1.61 23.01
N SER A 254 2.40 1.81 23.41
CA SER A 254 3.49 0.88 23.08
C SER A 254 3.27 -0.53 23.63
N ARG A 255 2.55 -0.66 24.76
CA ARG A 255 2.21 -1.99 25.32
C ARG A 255 1.21 -2.73 24.44
N LEU A 256 0.22 -2.01 23.90
CA LEU A 256 -0.73 -2.58 22.96
C LEU A 256 -0.05 -2.91 21.63
N ALA A 257 0.93 -2.10 21.21
CA ALA A 257 1.74 -2.37 20.03
C ALA A 257 2.57 -3.64 20.21
N LEU A 258 3.23 -3.81 21.36
CA LEU A 258 3.97 -5.04 21.67
C LEU A 258 3.07 -6.27 21.69
N LEU A 259 1.89 -6.17 22.32
CA LEU A 259 0.89 -7.24 22.29
C LEU A 259 0.45 -7.54 20.86
N ALA A 260 0.20 -6.52 20.04
CA ALA A 260 -0.19 -6.70 18.65
C ALA A 260 0.93 -7.36 17.82
N VAL A 261 2.21 -7.01 18.05
CA VAL A 261 3.36 -7.69 17.45
C VAL A 261 3.39 -9.16 17.87
N ALA A 262 3.23 -9.46 19.16
CA ALA A 262 3.21 -10.83 19.66
C ALA A 262 2.07 -11.66 19.05
N LEU A 263 0.87 -11.09 18.94
CA LEU A 263 -0.28 -11.74 18.32
C LEU A 263 -0.08 -11.94 16.81
N THR A 264 0.50 -10.96 16.11
CA THR A 264 0.86 -11.12 14.71
C THR A 264 1.90 -12.24 14.56
N ALA A 265 2.97 -12.23 15.35
CA ALA A 265 4.02 -13.26 15.29
C ALA A 265 3.44 -14.66 15.59
N ALA A 266 2.63 -14.80 16.64
CA ALA A 266 1.95 -16.06 16.95
C ALA A 266 1.05 -16.52 15.79
N GLY A 267 0.30 -15.60 15.18
CA GLY A 267 -0.51 -15.90 14.00
C GLY A 267 0.33 -16.36 12.79
N LEU A 268 1.49 -15.76 12.55
CA LEU A 268 2.38 -16.18 11.45
C LEU A 268 2.98 -17.58 11.66
N LEU A 269 3.04 -18.06 12.90
CA LEU A 269 3.48 -19.42 13.25
C LEU A 269 2.36 -20.47 13.15
N CYS A 270 1.10 -20.04 13.03
CA CYS A 270 -0.04 -20.94 12.88
C CYS A 270 -0.32 -21.22 11.39
N PRO A 271 -0.67 -22.48 11.03
CA PRO A 271 -1.27 -22.77 9.73
C PRO A 271 -2.50 -21.87 9.51
N ASP A 272 -2.57 -21.17 8.37
CA ASP A 272 -3.64 -20.22 8.03
C ASP A 272 -3.83 -19.05 9.00
N GLY A 273 -2.83 -18.72 9.82
CA GLY A 273 -2.98 -17.74 10.89
C GLY A 273 -3.19 -16.29 10.43
N HIS A 274 -3.20 -16.02 9.11
CA HIS A 274 -3.81 -14.82 8.55
C HIS A 274 -5.14 -14.52 9.27
N THR A 275 -5.94 -15.57 9.55
CA THR A 275 -6.89 -15.73 10.66
C THR A 275 -7.16 -14.51 11.54
N VAL A 276 -6.09 -14.24 12.27
CA VAL A 276 -6.10 -13.52 13.52
C VAL A 276 -5.20 -12.29 13.41
N ILE A 277 -4.34 -12.22 12.38
CA ILE A 277 -3.37 -11.13 12.24
C ILE A 277 -3.98 -9.84 11.72
N SER A 278 -5.15 -9.83 11.05
CA SER A 278 -5.62 -8.65 10.32
C SER A 278 -5.71 -7.38 11.19
N LEU A 279 -6.28 -7.47 12.39
CA LEU A 279 -6.41 -6.33 13.30
C LEU A 279 -5.10 -6.01 14.07
N PRO A 280 -4.39 -6.99 14.67
CA PRO A 280 -3.07 -6.76 15.25
C PRO A 280 -2.07 -6.14 14.26
N LEU A 281 -1.96 -6.69 13.05
CA LEU A 281 -1.05 -6.20 12.02
C LEU A 281 -1.39 -4.77 11.59
N ALA A 282 -2.67 -4.48 11.39
CA ALA A 282 -3.12 -3.13 11.08
C ALA A 282 -2.77 -2.14 12.21
N TYR A 283 -2.91 -2.56 13.47
CA TYR A 283 -2.54 -1.73 14.61
C TYR A 283 -1.03 -1.48 14.64
N VAL A 284 -0.20 -2.51 14.44
CA VAL A 284 1.26 -2.38 14.36
C VAL A 284 1.66 -1.40 13.25
N CYS A 285 1.08 -1.53 12.05
CA CYS A 285 1.37 -0.65 10.92
C CYS A 285 1.02 0.81 11.24
N VAL A 286 -0.18 1.07 11.76
CA VAL A 286 -0.62 2.43 12.10
C VAL A 286 0.21 3.00 13.26
N TRP A 287 0.46 2.20 14.30
CA TRP A 287 1.27 2.61 15.44
C TRP A 287 2.70 2.96 15.01
N ALA A 288 3.34 2.12 14.19
CA ALA A 288 4.68 2.38 13.67
C ALA A 288 4.71 3.64 12.79
N ALA A 289 3.70 3.84 11.95
CA ALA A 289 3.60 5.04 11.11
C ALA A 289 3.51 6.33 11.95
N LEU A 290 2.87 6.27 13.12
CA LEU A 290 2.72 7.41 14.01
C LEU A 290 3.90 7.61 14.96
N ARG A 291 4.57 6.53 15.36
CA ARG A 291 5.65 6.57 16.35
C ARG A 291 7.01 6.86 15.73
N LEU A 292 7.30 6.32 14.56
CA LEU A 292 8.62 6.44 13.94
C LEU A 292 8.88 7.90 13.50
N PRO A 293 10.04 8.49 13.84
CA PRO A 293 10.38 9.88 13.48
C PRO A 293 10.91 10.01 12.04
N LEU A 294 10.47 9.14 11.13
CA LEU A 294 10.96 9.03 9.73
C LEU A 294 10.05 9.74 8.72
N TRP A 295 9.22 10.67 9.20
CA TRP A 295 8.20 11.38 8.43
C TRP A 295 8.74 12.25 7.28
N LYS A 296 10.05 12.49 7.22
CA LYS A 296 10.72 13.18 6.11
C LYS A 296 11.03 12.25 4.93
N ILE A 297 11.21 10.96 5.18
CA ILE A 297 11.56 9.98 4.15
C ILE A 297 10.31 9.70 3.31
N ALA A 298 10.47 9.74 1.99
CA ALA A 298 9.37 9.59 1.02
C ALA A 298 8.18 10.57 1.24
N ALA A 299 8.40 11.70 1.94
CA ALA A 299 7.36 12.68 2.21
C ALA A 299 6.91 13.47 0.97
N ARG A 300 7.83 13.66 0.01
CA ARG A 300 7.62 14.46 -1.21
C ARG A 300 7.54 13.62 -2.48
N ASN A 301 8.23 12.48 -2.50
CA ASN A 301 8.28 11.57 -3.64
C ASN A 301 7.77 10.21 -3.18
N ASP A 302 6.56 9.85 -3.59
CA ASP A 302 5.94 8.57 -3.27
C ASP A 302 6.40 7.52 -4.29
N LEU A 303 7.68 7.16 -4.23
CA LEU A 303 8.30 6.18 -5.15
C LEU A 303 7.89 4.74 -4.86
N SER A 304 7.14 4.47 -3.77
CA SER A 304 6.78 3.11 -3.39
C SER A 304 5.97 2.43 -4.48
N TYR A 305 5.10 3.18 -5.17
CA TYR A 305 4.25 2.63 -6.22
C TYR A 305 5.05 2.27 -7.47
N GLY A 306 5.89 3.18 -7.98
CA GLY A 306 6.80 2.89 -9.08
C GLY A 306 7.74 1.72 -8.76
N THR A 307 8.30 1.68 -7.54
CA THR A 307 9.18 0.58 -7.11
C THR A 307 8.43 -0.76 -7.14
N TYR A 308 7.19 -0.78 -6.63
CA TYR A 308 6.34 -1.97 -6.65
C TYR A 308 6.11 -2.48 -8.07
N ILE A 309 5.58 -1.65 -8.97
CA ILE A 309 5.17 -2.07 -10.32
C ILE A 309 6.33 -2.31 -11.29
N TYR A 310 7.50 -1.69 -11.10
CA TYR A 310 8.63 -1.89 -12.02
C TYR A 310 9.66 -2.92 -11.52
N SER A 311 9.55 -3.40 -10.28
CA SER A 311 10.54 -4.33 -9.71
C SER A 311 10.62 -5.66 -10.46
N ALA A 312 9.50 -6.38 -10.56
CA ALA A 312 9.41 -7.68 -11.21
C ALA A 312 9.86 -7.67 -12.69
N PRO A 313 9.38 -6.77 -13.57
CA PRO A 313 9.79 -6.78 -14.97
C PRO A 313 11.28 -6.46 -15.16
N VAL A 314 11.85 -5.58 -14.34
CA VAL A 314 13.29 -5.31 -14.35
C VAL A 314 14.08 -6.55 -13.92
N GLN A 315 13.67 -7.18 -12.82
CA GLN A 315 14.34 -8.37 -12.29
C GLN A 315 14.32 -9.51 -13.30
N GLN A 316 13.16 -9.78 -13.91
CA GLN A 316 13.03 -10.80 -14.94
C GLN A 316 13.87 -10.50 -16.17
N LEU A 317 13.87 -9.24 -16.64
CA LEU A 317 14.69 -8.86 -17.79
C LEU A 317 16.19 -9.04 -17.51
N LEU A 318 16.68 -8.56 -16.37
CA LEU A 318 18.10 -8.75 -16.02
C LEU A 318 18.44 -10.23 -15.80
N ALA A 319 17.47 -11.04 -15.35
CA ALA A 319 17.63 -12.49 -15.27
C ALA A 319 17.73 -13.15 -16.66
N VAL A 320 16.91 -12.74 -17.64
CA VAL A 320 17.02 -13.18 -19.05
C VAL A 320 18.41 -12.92 -19.61
N TYR A 321 19.00 -11.76 -19.31
CA TYR A 321 20.36 -11.42 -19.73
C TYR A 321 21.47 -12.08 -18.89
N GLY A 322 21.13 -12.95 -17.95
CA GLY A 322 22.09 -13.73 -17.17
C GLY A 322 22.80 -12.96 -16.06
N LEU A 323 22.39 -11.75 -15.70
CA LEU A 323 23.08 -10.96 -14.66
C LEU A 323 23.03 -11.63 -13.27
N HIS A 324 22.04 -12.49 -13.03
CA HIS A 324 21.99 -13.31 -11.81
C HIS A 324 23.23 -14.21 -11.65
N ARG A 325 23.91 -14.57 -12.75
CA ARG A 325 25.15 -15.36 -12.72
C ARG A 325 26.36 -14.61 -12.17
N LEU A 326 26.29 -13.27 -12.09
CA LEU A 326 27.34 -12.43 -11.48
C LEU A 326 27.31 -12.47 -9.94
N GLY A 327 26.37 -13.22 -9.36
CA GLY A 327 26.16 -13.32 -7.92
C GLY A 327 25.09 -12.36 -7.39
N LEU A 328 24.66 -12.65 -6.17
CA LEU A 328 23.52 -12.00 -5.52
C LEU A 328 23.65 -10.47 -5.47
N VAL A 329 24.79 -9.97 -4.97
CA VAL A 329 25.00 -8.54 -4.72
C VAL A 329 24.95 -7.74 -6.03
N ALA A 330 25.67 -8.20 -7.06
CA ALA A 330 25.73 -7.52 -8.35
C ALA A 330 24.34 -7.47 -9.02
N TYR A 331 23.61 -8.59 -9.01
CA TYR A 331 22.26 -8.67 -9.55
C TYR A 331 21.30 -7.71 -8.83
N PHE A 332 21.33 -7.68 -7.50
CA PHE A 332 20.45 -6.82 -6.70
C PHE A 332 20.74 -5.33 -6.90
N LEU A 333 22.01 -4.93 -6.95
CA LEU A 333 22.38 -3.54 -7.20
C LEU A 333 21.94 -3.09 -8.60
N ALA A 334 22.10 -3.95 -9.61
CA ALA A 334 21.63 -3.66 -10.97
C ALA A 334 20.10 -3.53 -11.02
N CYS A 335 19.37 -4.46 -10.39
CA CYS A 335 17.91 -4.39 -10.29
C CYS A 335 17.46 -3.12 -9.56
N LEU A 336 18.08 -2.80 -8.41
CA LEU A 336 17.70 -1.66 -7.60
C LEU A 336 17.93 -0.34 -8.36
N ALA A 337 19.07 -0.21 -9.02
CA ALA A 337 19.39 0.95 -9.84
C ALA A 337 18.36 1.12 -10.98
N ALA A 338 18.13 0.07 -11.77
CA ALA A 338 17.20 0.11 -12.89
C ALA A 338 15.74 0.37 -12.45
N THR A 339 15.26 -0.32 -11.41
CA THR A 339 13.91 -0.10 -10.85
C THR A 339 13.77 1.31 -10.29
N THR A 340 14.78 1.85 -9.60
CA THR A 340 14.74 3.21 -9.05
C THR A 340 14.68 4.25 -10.18
N LEU A 341 15.43 4.07 -11.26
CA LEU A 341 15.40 4.95 -12.42
C LEU A 341 14.00 4.96 -13.08
N LEU A 342 13.41 3.79 -13.32
CA LEU A 342 12.06 3.69 -13.88
C LEU A 342 11.00 4.26 -12.93
N ALA A 343 11.08 3.97 -11.63
CA ALA A 343 10.18 4.51 -10.62
C ALA A 343 10.26 6.04 -10.56
N LEU A 344 11.47 6.61 -10.65
CA LEU A 344 11.66 8.06 -10.66
C LEU A 344 11.14 8.70 -11.95
N ALA A 345 11.36 8.06 -13.10
CA ALA A 345 10.83 8.50 -14.38
C ALA A 345 9.30 8.47 -14.37
N SER A 346 8.69 7.36 -13.95
CA SER A 346 7.24 7.21 -13.77
C SER A 346 6.67 8.28 -12.84
N TRP A 347 7.32 8.51 -11.69
CA TRP A 347 6.90 9.54 -10.75
C TRP A 347 6.87 10.93 -11.38
N ARG A 348 7.96 11.32 -12.08
CA ARG A 348 8.10 12.67 -12.64
C ARG A 348 7.23 12.90 -13.87
N LEU A 349 7.12 11.90 -14.75
CA LEU A 349 6.49 12.03 -16.06
C LEU A 349 5.01 11.65 -16.06
N VAL A 350 4.58 10.75 -15.16
CA VAL A 350 3.22 10.18 -15.18
C VAL A 350 2.48 10.45 -13.87
N GLU A 351 2.99 9.94 -12.75
CA GLU A 351 2.23 9.92 -11.50
C GLU A 351 2.04 11.31 -10.91
N ARG A 352 3.12 12.10 -10.78
CA ARG A 352 3.04 13.46 -10.21
C ARG A 352 2.18 14.38 -11.08
N PRO A 353 2.32 14.43 -12.41
CA PRO A 353 1.42 15.20 -13.27
C PRO A 353 -0.04 14.76 -13.13
N ALA A 354 -0.32 13.44 -13.15
CA ALA A 354 -1.67 12.92 -12.97
C ALA A 354 -2.28 13.35 -11.63
N LEU A 355 -1.54 13.20 -10.53
CA LEU A 355 -1.98 13.64 -9.20
C LEU A 355 -2.17 15.16 -9.10
N GLY A 356 -1.50 15.96 -9.95
CA GLY A 356 -1.74 17.40 -10.10
C GLY A 356 -3.14 17.74 -10.64
N LEU A 357 -3.80 16.81 -11.33
CA LEU A 357 -5.15 16.99 -11.89
C LEU A 357 -6.28 16.80 -10.85
N LYS A 358 -5.95 16.48 -9.60
CA LYS A 358 -6.93 16.24 -8.51
C LYS A 358 -7.90 17.41 -8.27
N ASN A 359 -7.44 18.64 -8.53
CA ASN A 359 -8.21 19.86 -8.31
C ASN A 359 -8.89 20.38 -9.58
N ARG A 360 -8.63 19.77 -10.75
CA ARG A 360 -9.39 20.12 -11.95
C ARG A 360 -10.82 19.62 -11.79
N SER A 361 -11.79 20.50 -12.01
CA SER A 361 -13.20 20.16 -11.99
C SER A 361 -13.45 19.04 -13.01
N LEU A 362 -13.94 17.89 -12.55
CA LEU A 362 -14.52 16.90 -13.44
C LEU A 362 -15.62 17.61 -14.26
N PRO A 363 -15.67 17.44 -15.59
CA PRO A 363 -16.84 17.80 -16.36
C PRO A 363 -18.02 16.98 -15.80
N GLY A 364 -18.83 17.58 -14.94
CA GLY A 364 -20.09 16.98 -14.52
C GLY A 364 -21.06 17.02 -15.71
N PRO A 365 -21.91 15.99 -15.91
CA PRO A 365 -23.03 16.11 -16.83
C PRO A 365 -23.95 17.22 -16.32
N GLY A 366 -24.01 18.34 -17.05
CA GLY A 366 -25.05 19.37 -16.95
C GLY A 366 -25.29 19.97 -15.55
N SER A 367 -24.45 20.90 -15.09
CA SER A 367 -24.80 21.75 -13.94
C SER A 367 -24.12 23.12 -13.93
N ARG A 368 -24.14 23.85 -15.04
CA ARG A 368 -23.78 25.29 -15.07
C ARG A 368 -24.61 26.08 -16.09
N ALA A 369 -25.92 26.02 -15.97
CA ALA A 369 -26.86 27.06 -16.38
C ALA A 369 -28.24 26.59 -15.94
N ILE A 370 -28.85 27.22 -14.92
CA ILE A 370 -30.31 27.32 -14.66
C ILE A 370 -30.60 27.87 -13.26
N PHE A 371 -29.65 27.85 -12.30
CA PHE A 371 -29.83 28.51 -10.99
C PHE A 371 -29.08 29.84 -10.84
N ALA A 372 -29.09 30.65 -11.89
CA ALA A 372 -28.64 32.04 -11.84
C ALA A 372 -29.71 32.96 -12.44
N ARG A 373 -30.97 32.85 -11.98
CA ARG A 373 -32.04 33.83 -12.26
C ARG A 373 -33.27 33.56 -11.39
N THR A 374 -33.16 33.68 -10.06
CA THR A 374 -34.35 33.86 -9.16
C THR A 374 -34.00 34.23 -7.71
N ARG A 375 -32.92 34.97 -7.48
CA ARG A 375 -32.71 35.67 -6.19
C ARG A 375 -32.27 37.10 -6.42
N HIS A 376 -33.17 37.90 -6.99
CA HIS A 376 -33.12 39.36 -6.88
C HIS A 376 -34.51 39.97 -7.04
N ARG A 377 -35.38 39.77 -6.04
CA ARG A 377 -36.49 40.68 -5.70
C ARG A 377 -37.15 40.23 -4.42
N ARG A 378 -36.69 40.77 -3.29
CA ARG A 378 -37.49 41.14 -2.10
C ARG A 378 -36.55 41.43 -0.92
N ARG A 379 -36.22 42.72 -0.76
CA ARG A 379 -36.32 43.47 0.51
C ARG A 379 -35.69 44.84 0.31
N GLY A 380 -36.54 45.79 -0.04
CA GLY A 380 -36.28 47.21 0.12
C GLY A 380 -37.56 47.81 0.70
N SER A 381 -37.55 48.09 2.00
CA SER A 381 -38.49 49.01 2.66
C SER A 381 -37.88 49.47 3.99
N SER A 382 -37.28 50.65 3.90
CA SER A 382 -37.05 51.68 4.91
C SER A 382 -37.85 51.56 6.22
N VAL A 383 -37.18 51.73 7.38
CA VAL A 383 -37.56 52.71 8.42
C VAL A 383 -36.31 53.25 9.17
N ALA A 384 -36.14 54.56 9.05
CA ALA A 384 -35.60 55.62 9.94
C ALA A 384 -34.46 55.42 10.97
N ARG A 385 -33.60 56.45 10.98
CA ARG A 385 -32.56 56.82 11.97
C ARG A 385 -33.17 57.39 13.25
N VAL A 386 -32.47 57.19 14.38
CA VAL A 386 -32.36 58.16 15.47
C VAL A 386 -30.90 58.23 15.92
N SER A 387 -30.40 59.45 16.10
CA SER A 387 -29.03 59.80 16.53
C SER A 387 -29.02 60.18 18.02
N ALA A 388 -27.97 59.82 18.76
CA ALA A 388 -27.37 60.62 19.86
C ALA A 388 -26.06 59.97 20.37
N ILE A 389 -25.09 60.81 20.76
CA ILE A 389 -23.68 60.58 21.18
C ILE A 389 -23.59 60.98 22.70
N PRO A 390 -22.47 60.86 23.48
CA PRO A 390 -21.43 59.84 23.77
C PRO A 390 -21.26 59.51 25.30
N ALA A 391 -20.36 58.59 25.67
CA ALA A 391 -19.47 58.76 26.85
C ALA A 391 -18.23 57.83 26.85
N GLN A 392 -17.03 58.47 26.90
CA GLN A 392 -15.79 58.18 27.66
C GLN A 392 -15.56 56.77 28.27
N ARG A 393 -14.36 56.14 28.31
CA ARG A 393 -12.96 56.55 28.62
C ARG A 393 -12.01 55.38 28.24
N ARG A 394 -10.85 55.64 27.59
CA ARG A 394 -9.44 55.51 28.09
C ARG A 394 -9.10 54.21 28.87
N GLY A 395 -8.00 53.49 28.63
CA GLY A 395 -6.83 53.65 27.74
C GLY A 395 -5.61 52.87 28.30
N GLY A 396 -4.62 52.59 27.43
CA GLY A 396 -3.18 52.28 27.71
C GLY A 396 -2.86 50.97 28.46
N GLY A 397 -1.77 50.22 28.25
CA GLY A 397 -0.45 50.41 27.63
C GLY A 397 0.54 49.63 28.54
N GLU A 398 1.28 48.62 28.07
CA GLU A 398 2.70 48.64 27.63
C GLU A 398 3.60 47.70 28.50
N ARG A 399 4.47 46.91 27.81
CA ARG A 399 5.88 46.49 28.14
C ARG A 399 6.18 45.71 29.45
N ALA A 400 7.26 44.95 29.68
CA ALA A 400 8.53 44.49 29.04
C ALA A 400 9.05 43.27 29.88
N ALA A 401 9.73 42.26 29.30
CA ALA A 401 11.18 41.92 29.35
C ALA A 401 11.76 41.23 30.62
N GLY A 402 12.76 40.34 30.39
CA GLY A 402 13.71 39.73 31.36
C GLY A 402 13.49 38.22 31.58
N ALA A 403 14.31 37.25 31.15
CA ALA A 403 15.77 36.96 31.25
C ALA A 403 16.11 35.95 32.39
N ASP A 404 17.28 35.29 32.24
CA ASP A 404 17.98 34.30 33.09
C ASP A 404 17.65 32.80 32.89
N GLU A 405 18.59 31.85 32.91
CA GLU A 405 20.08 31.79 32.87
C GLU A 405 20.46 30.29 32.75
N ASP A 406 21.53 29.97 31.98
CA ASP A 406 22.59 28.93 32.14
C ASP A 406 22.28 27.42 32.45
N PRO A 407 23.25 26.45 32.42
CA PRO A 407 24.66 26.47 32.00
C PRO A 407 25.14 25.26 31.11
N ALA A 408 26.47 25.25 30.84
CA ALA A 408 27.45 24.18 30.52
C ALA A 408 27.06 22.70 30.78
N GLY A 409 27.69 21.64 30.23
CA GLY A 409 28.95 21.38 29.52
C GLY A 409 29.35 19.90 29.71
N HIS A 410 30.19 19.36 28.81
CA HIS A 410 31.01 18.11 28.89
C HIS A 410 30.31 16.72 28.97
N ALA A 411 30.55 15.78 28.03
CA ALA A 411 31.73 14.89 27.83
C ALA A 411 31.80 13.80 28.94
N VAL A 412 32.13 12.50 28.77
CA VAL A 412 32.91 11.74 27.76
C VAL A 412 32.88 10.23 28.16
N VAL A 413 33.06 9.30 27.18
CA VAL A 413 33.70 7.93 27.25
C VAL A 413 33.03 6.83 28.10
N GLY A 414 33.06 5.52 27.80
CA GLY A 414 33.70 4.63 26.81
C GLY A 414 33.38 3.17 27.21
N GLU A 415 33.28 2.23 26.24
CA GLU A 415 34.18 1.05 26.07
C GLU A 415 34.03 -0.06 27.16
N GLN A 416 33.86 -1.37 26.90
CA GLN A 416 34.55 -2.39 26.06
C GLN A 416 33.62 -3.65 25.97
N GLN A 417 33.53 -4.43 24.87
CA GLN A 417 34.31 -5.66 24.52
C GLN A 417 34.33 -6.74 25.63
N GLN A 418 34.21 -8.07 25.42
CA GLN A 418 34.58 -8.98 24.31
C GLN A 418 34.00 -10.40 24.62
N GLY A 419 33.69 -11.22 23.60
CA GLY A 419 34.29 -12.56 23.43
C GLY A 419 33.28 -13.69 23.71
N GLU A 420 33.32 -14.91 23.17
CA GLU A 420 34.11 -15.61 22.15
C GLU A 420 33.51 -17.04 22.03
N GLN A 421 33.86 -17.78 20.97
CA GLN A 421 33.89 -19.26 20.85
C GLN A 421 32.70 -20.03 20.22
N ASP A 422 32.98 -20.53 19.01
CA ASP A 422 32.62 -21.83 18.41
C ASP A 422 33.84 -22.78 18.64
N PRO A 423 33.79 -24.15 18.63
CA PRO A 423 33.53 -24.92 17.38
C PRO A 423 33.02 -26.40 17.52
N GLN A 424 32.61 -27.00 16.37
CA GLN A 424 32.69 -28.44 15.94
C GLN A 424 31.97 -29.51 16.82
N GLU A 425 31.52 -30.71 16.41
CA GLU A 425 31.58 -31.68 15.28
C GLU A 425 30.40 -32.67 15.59
N GLU A 426 29.68 -33.38 14.69
CA GLU A 426 30.02 -34.65 14.01
C GLU A 426 28.67 -35.36 13.69
N GLY A 427 28.58 -36.21 12.64
CA GLY A 427 27.61 -37.32 12.59
C GLY A 427 26.80 -37.55 11.30
N ASP A 428 27.20 -38.58 10.55
CA ASP A 428 26.66 -39.14 9.29
C ASP A 428 25.20 -39.69 9.31
N ALA A 429 24.57 -39.78 8.11
CA ALA A 429 24.23 -41.06 7.43
C ALA A 429 22.97 -41.03 6.49
N VAL A 430 23.22 -41.28 5.20
CA VAL A 430 22.63 -42.31 4.28
C VAL A 430 21.11 -42.50 4.09
N GLY A 431 20.69 -42.51 2.81
CA GLY A 431 19.60 -43.33 2.21
C GLY A 431 18.33 -42.54 1.86
N GLY A 432 17.64 -42.65 0.72
CA GLY A 432 17.66 -43.59 -0.40
C GLY A 432 16.23 -43.68 -0.99
N GLN A 433 16.11 -43.60 -2.33
CA GLN A 433 15.06 -44.16 -3.20
C GLN A 433 13.59 -43.64 -3.20
N HIS A 434 13.20 -43.20 -4.41
CA HIS A 434 12.00 -43.58 -5.20
C HIS A 434 10.68 -43.93 -4.49
N ARG A 435 9.66 -43.10 -4.75
CA ARG A 435 8.52 -43.46 -5.63
C ARG A 435 7.75 -42.24 -6.09
#